data_AF-A0A318CFP7-F1
#
_entry.id   AF-A0A318CFP7-F1
#
_cell.length_a   1.000
_cell.length_b   1.000
_cell.length_c   1.000
_cell.angle_alpha   90.00
_cell.angle_beta   90.00
_cell.angle_gamma   90.00
#
_symmetry.space_group_name_H-M   'P 1'
#
loop_
_entity.id
_entity.type
_entity.pdbx_description
1 polymer ?
#
loop_
_entity_poly.entity_id
_entity_poly.type
_entity_poly.pdbx_seq_one_letter_code
_entity_poly.pdbx_strand_id
1 'polypeptide(L)'
;MSSPSRRCLRENNLALALVLLVMIIASCVFVNRLPVWSAIEDFARNIGSLLEIDLTDYCSDPDSDELSFSLVGGPGSINGSNCSWTVSGAIGTREVEIEASDGEGK
;
A
#
# COMPACT_ATOMS: atom_id res chain seq x y z
N MET A 1 -32.95 36.65 54.70
CA MET A 1 -32.06 35.61 54.15
C MET A 1 -32.67 35.03 52.88
N SER A 2 -32.21 35.46 51.70
CA SER A 2 -32.63 34.92 50.40
C SER A 2 -31.57 33.95 49.89
N SER A 3 -32.01 32.73 49.57
CA SER A 3 -31.18 31.59 49.15
C SER A 3 -30.69 31.76 47.69
N PRO A 4 -29.45 31.38 47.33
CA PRO A 4 -28.98 31.48 45.97
C PRO A 4 -29.47 30.28 45.13
N SER A 5 -30.09 30.59 44.00
CA SER A 5 -30.51 29.63 42.98
C SER A 5 -29.29 28.96 42.34
N ARG A 6 -29.13 27.65 42.54
CA ARG A 6 -28.08 26.85 41.89
C ARG A 6 -28.51 26.58 40.45
N ARG A 7 -27.87 27.25 39.49
CA ARG A 7 -28.00 26.92 38.07
C ARG A 7 -27.36 25.55 37.85
N CYS A 8 -28.18 24.54 37.56
CA CYS A 8 -27.77 23.23 37.10
C CYS A 8 -27.15 23.40 35.71
N LEU A 9 -25.82 23.32 35.60
CA LEU A 9 -25.13 23.18 34.33
C LEU A 9 -25.45 21.79 33.80
N ARG A 10 -26.36 21.70 32.82
CA ARG A 10 -26.51 20.50 32.01
C ARG A 10 -25.32 20.47 31.07
N GLU A 11 -24.29 19.74 31.46
CA GLU A 11 -23.13 19.50 30.60
C GLU A 11 -23.62 18.72 29.38
N ASN A 12 -23.47 19.31 28.20
CA ASN A 12 -23.85 18.65 26.95
C ASN A 12 -22.77 17.60 26.63
N ASN A 13 -22.96 16.38 27.13
CA ASN A 13 -22.08 15.23 26.91
C ASN A 13 -21.87 14.88 25.42
N LEU A 14 -22.67 15.48 24.51
CA LEU A 14 -22.56 15.29 23.07
C LEU A 14 -21.22 15.82 22.52
N ALA A 15 -20.75 16.97 23.02
CA ALA A 15 -19.47 17.54 22.58
C ALA A 15 -18.30 16.67 23.04
N LEU A 16 -18.34 16.16 24.27
CA LEU A 16 -17.34 15.21 24.78
C LEU A 16 -17.37 13.89 24.00
N ALA A 17 -18.56 13.37 23.69
CA ALA A 17 -18.73 12.13 22.93
C ALA A 17 -18.23 12.27 21.48
N LEU A 18 -18.47 13.41 20.83
CA LEU A 18 -17.94 13.70 19.49
C LEU A 18 -16.41 13.87 19.51
N VAL A 19 -15.86 14.56 20.51
CA VAL A 19 -14.40 14.68 20.68
C VAL A 19 -13.77 13.31 20.95
N LEU A 20 -14.36 12.49 21.81
CA LEU A 20 -13.87 11.13 22.07
C LEU A 20 -13.96 10.25 20.82
N LEU A 21 -15.05 10.35 20.05
CA LEU A 21 -15.22 9.63 18.79
C LEU A 21 -14.17 10.06 17.75
N VAL A 22 -13.91 11.36 17.62
CA VAL A 22 -12.86 11.92 16.74
C VAL A 22 -11.46 11.43 17.14
N MET A 23 -11.18 11.33 18.44
CA MET A 23 -9.90 10.80 18.94
C MET A 23 -9.78 9.29 18.71
N ILE A 24 -10.87 8.53 18.81
CA ILE A 24 -10.90 7.08 18.56
C ILE A 24 -10.72 6.78 17.06
N ILE A 25 -11.37 7.53 16.16
CA ILE A 25 -11.22 7.36 14.70
C ILE A 25 -9.85 7.82 14.18
N ALA A 26 -9.28 8.91 14.74
CA ALA A 26 -7.96 9.41 14.34
C ALA A 26 -6.82 8.42 14.65
N SER A 27 -6.99 7.61 15.70
CA SER A 27 -5.99 6.62 16.12
C SER A 27 -5.85 5.44 15.15
N CYS A 28 -6.85 5.19 14.30
CA CYS A 28 -6.89 4.07 13.33
C CYS A 28 -6.21 4.41 11.98
N VAL A 29 -6.16 5.70 11.62
CA VAL A 29 -5.74 6.17 10.29
C VAL A 29 -4.22 6.34 10.14
N PHE A 30 -3.44 6.22 11.22
CA PHE A 30 -2.03 6.69 11.23
C PHE A 30 -0.95 5.59 11.26
N VAL A 31 -1.32 4.34 11.00
CA VAL A 31 -0.33 3.25 10.85
C VAL A 31 -0.23 2.90 9.36
N ASN A 32 0.93 3.19 8.76
CA ASN A 32 1.21 2.83 7.37
C ASN A 32 1.05 1.32 7.14
N ARG A 33 0.38 0.92 6.05
CA ARG A 33 0.23 -0.47 5.63
C ARG A 33 1.11 -0.71 4.42
N LEU A 34 1.88 -1.80 4.47
CA LEU A 34 2.75 -2.21 3.38
C LEU A 34 2.00 -2.39 2.04
N PRO A 35 2.71 -2.25 0.91
CA PRO A 35 2.17 -2.57 -0.40
C PRO A 35 1.64 -4.00 -0.49
N VAL A 36 0.53 -4.19 -1.19
CA VAL A 36 -0.12 -5.50 -1.33
C VAL A 36 -0.05 -5.98 -2.77
N TRP A 37 0.44 -7.20 -2.96
CA TRP A 37 0.53 -7.87 -4.25
C TRP A 37 -0.69 -8.77 -4.51
N SER A 38 -1.19 -8.73 -5.73
CA SER A 38 -2.03 -9.77 -6.30
C SER A 38 -1.17 -10.82 -7.03
N ALA A 39 -1.76 -11.97 -7.34
CA ALA A 39 -1.04 -13.04 -8.01
C ALA A 39 -0.70 -12.64 -9.46
N ILE A 40 0.57 -12.81 -9.84
CA ILE A 40 1.03 -12.76 -11.22
C ILE A 40 1.13 -14.20 -11.70
N GLU A 41 0.44 -14.55 -12.79
CA GLU A 41 0.53 -15.88 -13.38
C GLU A 41 1.87 -16.11 -14.08
N ASP A 42 2.28 -17.38 -14.21
CA ASP A 42 3.49 -17.75 -14.93
C ASP A 42 3.35 -17.47 -16.44
N PHE A 43 4.41 -16.93 -17.04
CA PHE A 43 4.46 -16.67 -18.48
C PHE A 43 5.28 -17.71 -19.23
N ALA A 44 4.67 -18.32 -20.25
CA ALA A 44 5.37 -19.10 -21.27
C ALA A 44 5.64 -18.24 -22.51
N ARG A 45 6.92 -18.08 -22.87
CA ARG A 45 7.38 -17.27 -24.01
C ARG A 45 8.56 -17.93 -24.71
N ASN A 46 8.69 -17.68 -26.02
CA ASN A 46 9.82 -18.16 -26.80
C ASN A 46 11.06 -17.29 -26.54
N ILE A 47 12.25 -17.88 -26.67
CA ILE A 47 13.51 -17.14 -26.64
C ILE A 47 13.48 -16.04 -27.72
N GLY A 48 13.90 -14.83 -27.35
CA GLY A 48 13.88 -13.62 -28.17
C GLY A 48 12.57 -12.84 -28.10
N SER A 49 11.53 -13.36 -27.44
CA SER A 49 10.28 -12.62 -27.23
C SER A 49 10.44 -11.60 -26.10
N LEU A 50 9.84 -10.43 -26.28
CA LEU A 50 9.74 -9.42 -25.24
C LEU A 50 8.56 -9.74 -24.31
N LEU A 51 8.81 -9.72 -23.00
CA LEU A 51 7.80 -9.72 -21.94
C LEU A 51 7.83 -8.34 -21.27
N GLU A 52 6.67 -7.68 -21.22
CA GLU A 52 6.48 -6.42 -20.51
C GLU A 52 5.26 -6.55 -19.60
N ILE A 53 5.40 -6.07 -18.37
CA ILE A 53 4.39 -6.13 -17.33
C ILE A 53 4.36 -4.77 -16.63
N ASP A 54 3.19 -4.14 -16.56
CA ASP A 54 2.97 -2.99 -15.69
C ASP A 54 2.68 -3.50 -14.28
N LEU A 55 3.57 -3.21 -13.34
CA LEU A 55 3.47 -3.69 -11.96
C LEU A 55 2.33 -3.03 -11.19
N THR A 56 1.80 -1.90 -11.66
CA THR A 56 0.64 -1.24 -11.03
C THR A 56 -0.67 -2.02 -11.21
N ASP A 57 -0.73 -2.94 -12.18
CA ASP A 57 -1.86 -3.86 -12.33
C ASP A 57 -1.89 -4.94 -11.23
N TYR A 58 -0.76 -5.15 -10.54
CA TYR A 58 -0.56 -6.24 -9.59
C TYR A 58 -0.17 -5.81 -8.19
N CYS A 59 0.18 -4.54 -7.98
CA CYS A 59 0.56 -4.04 -6.68
C CYS A 59 -0.15 -2.72 -6.40
N SER A 60 -0.72 -2.62 -5.19
CA SER A 60 -1.42 -1.41 -4.74
C SER A 60 -1.09 -1.12 -3.28
N ASP A 61 -1.03 0.17 -2.96
CA ASP A 61 -0.89 0.62 -1.59
C ASP A 61 -2.27 0.86 -0.93
N PRO A 62 -2.57 0.24 0.23
CA PRO A 62 -3.84 0.45 0.92
C PRO A 62 -4.06 1.87 1.46
N ASP A 63 -3.01 2.63 1.70
CA ASP A 63 -3.02 4.02 2.18
C ASP A 63 -2.96 5.03 1.02
N SER A 64 -2.83 4.53 -0.22
CA SER A 64 -2.70 5.29 -1.46
C SER A 64 -1.38 6.05 -1.58
N ASP A 65 -0.34 5.55 -0.92
CA ASP A 65 1.02 6.05 -1.09
C ASP A 65 1.59 5.68 -2.48
N GLU A 66 2.50 6.51 -2.97
CA GLU A 66 3.14 6.29 -4.28
C GLU A 66 4.13 5.12 -4.19
N LEU A 67 3.97 4.15 -5.08
CA LEU A 67 4.82 2.96 -5.11
C LEU A 67 6.03 3.12 -6.03
N SER A 68 7.18 2.69 -5.52
CA SER A 68 8.40 2.46 -6.27
C SER A 68 8.71 0.98 -6.37
N PHE A 69 9.25 0.55 -7.52
CA PHE A 69 9.54 -0.87 -7.79
C PHE A 69 11.02 -1.09 -8.05
N SER A 70 11.55 -2.22 -7.57
CA SER A 70 12.93 -2.60 -7.80
C SER A 70 13.07 -4.09 -8.09
N LEU A 71 14.04 -4.44 -8.93
CA LEU A 71 14.35 -5.82 -9.27
C LEU A 71 15.32 -6.36 -8.21
N VAL A 72 14.84 -7.27 -7.38
CA VAL A 72 15.65 -7.91 -6.33
C VAL A 72 16.52 -9.01 -6.95
N GLY A 73 15.94 -9.77 -7.88
CA GLY A 73 16.63 -10.89 -8.51
C GLY A 73 15.98 -11.39 -9.79
N GLY A 74 16.73 -12.19 -10.55
CA GLY A 74 16.28 -12.76 -11.81
C GLY A 74 16.59 -11.90 -13.04
N PRO A 75 16.13 -12.34 -14.22
CA PRO A 75 16.40 -11.64 -15.47
C PRO A 75 15.46 -10.44 -15.70
N GLY A 76 15.92 -9.50 -16.53
CA GLY A 76 15.13 -8.35 -16.94
C GLY A 76 15.60 -7.04 -16.30
N SER A 77 14.74 -6.04 -16.33
CA SER A 77 14.97 -4.71 -15.78
C SER A 77 13.64 -4.05 -15.44
N ILE A 78 13.66 -3.14 -14.45
CA ILE A 78 12.51 -2.31 -14.10
C ILE A 78 12.82 -0.85 -14.45
N ASN A 79 11.87 -0.18 -15.11
CA ASN A 79 11.89 1.25 -15.35
C ASN A 79 10.53 1.85 -14.96
N GLY A 80 10.49 2.59 -13.85
CA GLY A 80 9.23 3.00 -13.23
C GLY A 80 8.45 1.77 -12.74
N SER A 81 7.22 1.60 -13.21
CA SER A 81 6.41 0.40 -12.96
C SER A 81 6.56 -0.69 -14.02
N ASN A 82 7.26 -0.43 -15.14
CA ASN A 82 7.36 -1.41 -16.22
C ASN A 82 8.51 -2.39 -15.94
N CYS A 83 8.17 -3.66 -15.73
CA CYS A 83 9.11 -4.76 -15.74
C CYS A 83 9.24 -5.31 -17.17
N SER A 84 10.47 -5.33 -17.69
CA SER A 84 10.75 -5.74 -19.07
C SER A 84 11.84 -6.79 -19.14
N TRP A 85 11.62 -7.83 -19.94
CA TRP A 85 12.61 -8.86 -20.21
C TRP A 85 12.48 -9.42 -21.63
N THR A 86 13.56 -9.35 -22.40
CA THR A 86 13.71 -10.15 -23.63
C THR A 86 14.21 -11.55 -23.26
N VAL A 87 13.33 -12.54 -23.41
CA VAL A 87 13.56 -13.93 -23.00
C VAL A 87 14.84 -14.46 -23.62
N SER A 88 15.76 -14.93 -22.78
CA SER A 88 17.10 -15.32 -23.20
C SER A 88 17.70 -16.41 -22.29
N GLY A 89 18.78 -17.03 -22.75
CA GLY A 89 19.44 -18.14 -22.06
C GLY A 89 18.90 -19.52 -22.46
N ALA A 90 19.18 -20.54 -21.65
CA ALA A 90 18.76 -21.92 -21.90
C ALA A 90 17.25 -22.12 -21.68
N ILE A 91 16.65 -23.07 -22.39
CA ILE A 91 15.26 -23.47 -22.20
C ILE A 91 15.03 -23.92 -20.75
N GLY A 92 13.97 -23.42 -20.12
CA GLY A 92 13.56 -23.77 -18.77
C GLY A 92 12.91 -22.60 -18.03
N THR A 93 12.47 -22.85 -16.81
CA THR A 93 11.86 -21.84 -15.94
C THR A 93 12.90 -20.83 -15.45
N ARG A 94 12.46 -19.59 -15.26
CA ARG A 94 13.22 -18.51 -14.62
C ARG A 94 12.32 -17.85 -13.60
N GLU A 95 12.90 -17.54 -12.46
CA GLU A 95 12.25 -16.77 -11.39
C GLU A 95 12.72 -15.32 -11.47
N VAL A 96 11.79 -14.41 -11.26
CA VAL A 96 12.01 -12.96 -11.19
C VAL A 96 11.44 -12.53 -9.85
N GLU A 97 12.26 -11.85 -9.05
CA GLU A 97 11.88 -11.37 -7.72
C GLU A 97 11.86 -9.83 -7.75
N ILE A 98 10.72 -9.27 -7.38
CA ILE A 98 10.44 -7.83 -7.47
C ILE A 98 9.97 -7.36 -6.10
N GLU A 99 10.46 -6.20 -5.69
CA GLU A 99 10.02 -5.52 -4.48
C GLU A 99 9.25 -4.25 -4.84
N ALA A 100 8.20 -3.95 -4.07
CA ALA A 100 7.50 -2.68 -4.07
C ALA A 100 7.74 -1.97 -2.74
N SER A 101 7.94 -0.65 -2.78
CA SER A 101 8.16 0.20 -1.61
C SER A 101 7.31 1.46 -1.72
N ASP A 102 6.58 1.78 -0.64
CA ASP A 102 5.79 2.99 -0.44
C ASP A 102 6.62 4.17 0.12
N GLY A 103 7.92 3.97 0.38
CA GLY A 103 8.81 4.99 0.95
C GLY A 103 8.63 5.24 2.45
N GLU A 104 7.60 4.68 3.07
CA GLU A 104 7.23 4.86 4.48
C GLU A 104 7.55 3.58 5.26
N GLY A 105 8.84 3.24 5.29
CA GLY A 105 9.30 1.97 5.82
C GLY A 105 8.95 1.73 7.30
N LYS A 106 8.61 0.46 7.60
CA LYS A 106 9.06 -0.25 8.81
C LYS A 106 9.43 -1.69 8.49
#